data_AF-A0A8X6UU93-F1
#
_entry.id   AF-A0A8X6UU93-F1
#
_cell.length_a   1.000
_cell.length_b   1.000
_cell.length_c   1.000
_cell.angle_alpha   90.00
_cell.angle_beta   90.00
_cell.angle_gamma   90.00
#
_symmetry.space_group_name_H-M   'P 1'
#
loop_
_entity.id
_entity.type
_entity.pdbx_description
1 polymer ?
#
loop_
_entity_poly.entity_id
_entity_poly.type
_entity_poly.pdbx_seq_one_letter_code
_entity_poly.pdbx_strand_id
1 'polypeptide(L)'
;MFENGCKHIDDAERKGRPSTTSNSKIATRVNECFLAYKLITTYETSNEKDISHRSDHKIIADYFQFHKIGAQWGPRLLMVEHKGKHFETSFAFLQRYQQKGNEFWVTFVTGDETFNLHFSPEKK
;
A
#
# COMPACT_ATOMS: atom_id res chain seq x y z
N MET A 1 -51.18 22.54 18.43
CA MET A 1 -51.08 21.90 17.09
C MET A 1 -49.93 22.60 16.37
N PHE A 2 -48.95 21.86 15.85
CA PHE A 2 -47.85 22.49 15.09
C PHE A 2 -48.41 23.08 13.79
N GLU A 3 -48.13 24.36 13.52
CA GLU A 3 -48.85 25.17 12.54
C GLU A 3 -48.73 24.69 11.08
N ASN A 4 -47.86 23.74 10.74
CA ASN A 4 -47.58 23.39 9.34
C ASN A 4 -47.54 21.88 9.01
N GLY A 5 -48.11 21.00 9.85
CA GLY A 5 -48.28 19.59 9.45
C GLY A 5 -46.97 18.80 9.21
N CYS A 6 -45.83 19.25 9.76
CA CYS A 6 -44.58 18.49 9.74
C CYS A 6 -44.75 17.19 10.54
N LYS A 7 -44.76 16.04 9.85
CA LYS A 7 -44.88 14.69 10.43
C LYS A 7 -43.53 14.02 10.73
N HIS A 8 -42.42 14.72 10.50
CA HIS A 8 -41.06 14.18 10.59
C HIS A 8 -40.31 14.85 11.74
N ILE A 9 -39.74 14.04 12.63
CA ILE A 9 -38.98 14.52 13.80
C ILE A 9 -37.50 14.72 13.43
N ASP A 10 -37.01 14.04 12.39
CA ASP A 10 -35.60 14.16 12.02
C ASP A 10 -35.31 15.47 11.31
N ASP A 11 -34.16 16.04 11.68
CA ASP A 11 -33.61 17.26 11.09
C ASP A 11 -33.36 17.07 9.59
N ALA A 12 -33.79 18.03 8.77
CA ALA A 12 -33.47 18.05 7.35
C ALA A 12 -31.96 18.23 7.12
N GLU A 13 -31.44 17.69 6.02
CA GLU A 13 -30.03 17.80 5.66
C GLU A 13 -29.60 19.28 5.59
N ARG A 14 -28.82 19.71 6.59
CA ARG A 14 -28.31 21.07 6.65
C ARG A 14 -27.10 21.18 5.72
N LYS A 15 -27.08 22.21 4.86
CA LYS A 15 -25.86 22.61 4.14
C LYS A 15 -24.85 23.15 5.16
N GLY A 16 -24.07 22.25 5.77
CA GLY A 16 -22.96 22.61 6.64
C GLY A 16 -21.90 23.43 5.89
N ARG A 17 -20.97 24.03 6.64
CA ARG A 17 -19.83 24.75 6.04
C ARG A 17 -19.10 23.79 5.08
N PRO A 18 -18.98 24.13 3.78
CA PRO A 18 -18.23 23.28 2.86
C PRO A 18 -16.79 23.18 3.37
N SER A 19 -16.29 21.96 3.51
CA SER A 19 -14.91 21.74 3.94
C SER A 19 -13.98 22.38 2.91
N THR A 20 -13.43 23.53 3.24
CA THR A 20 -12.61 24.35 2.33
C THR A 20 -11.33 23.59 1.93
N THR A 21 -10.97 22.55 2.67
CA THR A 21 -9.74 21.77 2.53
C THR A 21 -9.82 20.60 1.55
N SER A 22 -11.01 20.18 1.12
CA SER A 22 -11.20 19.06 0.17
C SER A 22 -11.53 19.57 -1.24
N ASN A 23 -10.75 20.53 -1.74
CA ASN A 23 -10.84 20.98 -3.13
C ASN A 23 -10.31 19.86 -4.05
N SER A 24 -10.99 19.55 -5.16
CA SER A 24 -10.51 18.55 -6.12
C SER A 24 -9.08 18.85 -6.58
N LYS A 25 -8.70 20.13 -6.67
CA LYS A 25 -7.33 20.57 -6.98
C LYS A 25 -6.30 20.12 -5.95
N ILE A 26 -6.63 20.15 -4.65
CA ILE A 26 -5.74 19.70 -3.57
C ILE A 26 -5.64 18.18 -3.62
N ALA A 27 -6.76 17.48 -3.82
CA ALA A 27 -6.78 16.04 -3.99
C ALA A 27 -5.89 15.60 -5.17
N THR A 28 -6.03 16.23 -6.35
CA THR A 28 -5.18 15.93 -7.52
C THR A 28 -3.69 16.07 -7.18
N ARG A 29 -3.29 17.15 -6.51
CA ARG A 29 -1.89 17.39 -6.12
C ARG A 29 -1.37 16.36 -5.10
N VAL A 30 -2.21 15.92 -4.17
CA VAL A 30 -1.86 14.85 -3.22
C VAL A 30 -1.66 13.54 -3.99
N ASN A 31 -2.57 13.20 -4.90
CA ASN A 31 -2.46 12.00 -5.72
C ASN A 31 -1.22 11.99 -6.61
N GLU A 32 -0.90 13.11 -7.29
CA GLU A 32 0.33 13.27 -8.06
C GLU A 32 1.59 13.01 -7.21
N CYS A 33 1.57 13.44 -5.95
CA CYS A 33 2.70 13.23 -5.04
C CYS A 33 2.85 11.74 -4.67
N PHE A 34 1.75 11.05 -4.38
CA PHE A 34 1.76 9.59 -4.14
C PHE A 34 2.13 8.77 -5.38
N LEU A 35 1.78 9.24 -6.59
CA LEU A 35 2.18 8.57 -7.84
C LEU A 35 3.66 8.79 -8.17
N ALA A 36 4.21 9.96 -7.84
CA ALA A 36 5.62 10.27 -8.05
C ALA A 36 6.55 9.55 -7.07
N TYR A 37 6.12 9.37 -5.82
CA TYR A 37 6.96 8.80 -4.76
C TYR A 37 6.40 7.49 -4.20
N LYS A 38 7.21 6.43 -4.28
CA LYS A 38 6.86 5.11 -3.74
C LYS A 38 6.69 5.09 -2.22
N LEU A 39 7.36 6.00 -1.51
CA LEU A 39 7.28 6.15 -0.05
C LEU A 39 7.22 7.64 0.26
N ILE A 40 6.05 8.11 0.67
CA ILE A 40 5.84 9.48 1.14
C ILE A 40 5.00 9.46 2.40
N THR A 41 5.36 10.31 3.36
CA THR A 41 4.68 10.41 4.65
C THR A 41 3.55 11.42 4.56
N THR A 42 2.43 11.14 5.24
CA THR A 42 1.31 12.08 5.43
C THR A 42 1.73 13.46 6.01
N TYR A 43 2.86 13.51 6.71
CA TYR A 43 3.45 14.77 7.17
C TYR A 43 4.06 15.57 6.01
N GLU A 44 4.79 14.90 5.11
CA GLU A 44 5.44 15.53 3.97
C GLU A 44 4.40 16.08 2.99
N THR A 45 3.34 15.31 2.71
CA THR A 45 2.21 15.75 1.88
C THR A 45 1.46 16.92 2.52
N SER A 46 1.19 16.85 3.82
CA SER A 46 0.52 17.92 4.56
C SER A 46 1.30 19.23 4.53
N ASN A 47 2.62 19.16 4.73
CA ASN A 47 3.51 20.32 4.72
C ASN A 47 3.70 20.90 3.31
N GLU A 48 3.87 20.05 2.30
CA GLU A 48 4.04 20.49 0.90
C GLU A 48 2.77 21.16 0.34
N LYS A 49 1.59 20.64 0.72
CA LYS A 49 0.31 21.15 0.21
C LYS A 49 -0.34 22.21 1.11
N ASP A 50 0.33 22.61 2.19
CA ASP A 50 -0.15 23.58 3.19
C ASP A 50 -1.58 23.26 3.67
N ILE A 51 -1.81 21.99 4.02
CA ILE A 51 -3.08 21.50 4.54
C ILE A 51 -2.87 20.92 5.93
N SER A 52 -3.92 20.97 6.76
CA SER A 52 -3.87 20.34 8.08
C SER A 52 -3.67 18.83 7.97
N HIS A 53 -2.91 18.24 8.89
CA HIS A 53 -2.67 16.80 8.94
C HIS A 53 -3.96 15.98 8.94
N ARG A 54 -5.00 16.46 9.64
CA ARG A 54 -6.32 15.82 9.67
C ARG A 54 -6.99 15.81 8.30
N SER A 55 -6.86 16.90 7.55
CA SER A 55 -7.41 17.01 6.20
C SER A 55 -6.66 16.12 5.22
N ASP A 56 -5.34 16.03 5.34
CA ASP A 56 -4.52 15.13 4.53
C ASP A 56 -4.90 13.66 4.77
N HIS A 57 -5.00 13.22 6.02
CA HIS A 57 -5.50 11.88 6.36
C HIS A 57 -6.88 11.60 5.79
N LYS A 58 -7.80 12.58 5.89
CA LYS A 58 -9.15 12.44 5.34
C LYS A 58 -9.13 12.26 3.82
N ILE A 59 -8.27 13.01 3.12
CA ILE A 59 -8.13 12.91 1.67
C ILE A 59 -7.53 11.54 1.29
N ILE A 60 -6.50 11.08 2.01
CA ILE A 60 -5.84 9.80 1.73
C ILE A 60 -6.77 8.62 2.01
N ALA A 61 -7.40 8.57 3.18
CA ALA A 61 -8.20 7.44 3.62
C ALA A 61 -9.63 7.47 3.04
N ASP A 62 -10.33 8.61 3.10
CA ASP A 62 -11.75 8.66 2.72
C ASP A 62 -11.94 8.93 1.22
N TYR A 63 -11.11 9.81 0.64
CA TYR A 63 -11.25 10.21 -0.76
C TYR A 63 -10.50 9.28 -1.72
N PHE A 64 -9.25 8.93 -1.41
CA PHE A 64 -8.44 8.02 -2.23
C PHE A 64 -8.51 6.55 -1.83
N GLN A 65 -9.01 6.25 -0.63
CA GLN A 65 -9.04 4.87 -0.09
C GLN A 65 -7.64 4.24 -0.06
N PHE A 66 -6.60 5.05 0.11
CA PHE A 66 -5.24 4.59 0.24
C PHE A 66 -5.02 4.06 1.65
N HIS A 67 -4.30 2.94 1.71
CA HIS A 67 -3.94 2.28 2.95
C HIS A 67 -2.43 2.31 3.11
N LYS A 68 -1.97 2.55 4.34
CA LYS A 68 -0.54 2.46 4.65
C LYS A 68 -0.08 1.01 4.50
N ILE A 69 0.77 0.75 3.53
CA ILE A 69 1.46 -0.54 3.38
C ILE A 69 2.82 -0.39 4.07
N GLY A 70 3.12 -1.27 5.02
CA GLY A 70 4.44 -1.34 5.64
C GLY A 70 5.50 -1.78 4.62
N ALA A 71 6.75 -1.32 4.77
CA ALA A 71 7.83 -1.80 3.93
C ALA A 71 7.99 -3.32 4.12
N GLN A 72 7.92 -4.07 3.02
CA GLN A 72 8.20 -5.51 3.05
C GLN A 72 9.70 -5.74 3.11
N TRP A 73 10.16 -6.54 4.07
CA TRP A 73 11.56 -6.93 4.16
C TRP A 73 11.94 -7.78 2.94
N GLY A 74 12.81 -7.24 2.09
CA GLY A 74 13.44 -7.97 1.00
C GLY A 74 14.75 -8.60 1.48
N PRO A 75 15.07 -9.87 1.13
CA PRO A 75 16.27 -10.55 1.60
C PRO A 75 17.59 -9.85 1.23
N ARG A 76 17.61 -9.14 0.10
CA ARG A 76 18.78 -8.41 -0.38
C ARG A 76 18.40 -7.34 -1.40
N LEU A 77 19.12 -6.21 -1.40
CA LEU A 77 19.08 -5.26 -2.51
C LEU A 77 19.81 -5.85 -3.73
N LEU A 78 19.08 -6.22 -4.77
CA LEU A 78 19.65 -6.80 -6.00
C LEU A 78 20.17 -5.69 -6.93
N MET A 79 21.45 -5.79 -7.32
CA MET A 79 22.05 -5.00 -8.40
C MET A 79 21.41 -5.35 -9.76
N VAL A 80 21.56 -4.45 -10.74
CA VAL A 80 20.97 -4.63 -12.10
C VAL A 80 21.41 -5.95 -12.72
N GLU A 81 22.68 -6.32 -12.59
CA GLU A 81 23.21 -7.60 -13.09
C GLU A 81 22.56 -8.81 -12.42
N HIS A 82 22.37 -8.77 -11.09
CA HIS A 82 21.67 -9.84 -10.36
C HIS A 82 20.21 -9.97 -10.83
N LYS A 83 19.54 -8.85 -11.10
CA LYS A 83 18.18 -8.84 -11.66
C LYS A 83 18.15 -9.44 -13.06
N GLY A 84 19.10 -9.08 -13.91
CA GLY A 84 19.26 -9.65 -15.25
C GLY A 84 19.44 -11.16 -15.20
N LYS A 85 20.40 -11.63 -14.40
CA LYS A 85 20.66 -13.06 -14.24
C LYS A 85 19.47 -13.83 -13.64
N HIS A 86 18.79 -13.24 -12.66
CA HIS A 86 17.57 -13.82 -12.09
C HIS A 86 16.45 -13.93 -13.15
N PHE A 87 16.25 -12.88 -13.95
CA PHE A 87 15.27 -12.87 -15.03
C PHE A 87 15.58 -13.94 -16.08
N GLU A 88 16.81 -13.96 -16.61
CA GLU A 88 17.24 -14.93 -17.62
C GLU A 88 17.07 -16.37 -17.15
N THR A 89 17.51 -16.66 -15.92
CA THR A 89 17.41 -17.99 -15.33
C THR A 89 15.94 -18.40 -15.16
N SER A 90 15.11 -17.52 -14.60
CA SER A 90 13.68 -17.78 -14.40
C SER A 90 12.94 -17.97 -15.73
N PHE A 91 13.29 -17.17 -16.75
CA PHE A 91 12.70 -17.27 -18.07
C PHE A 91 13.07 -18.59 -18.76
N ALA A 92 14.33 -19.00 -18.69
CA ALA A 92 14.77 -20.30 -19.21
C ALA A 92 14.06 -21.47 -18.51
N PHE A 93 13.86 -21.40 -17.20
CA PHE A 93 13.07 -22.38 -16.46
C PHE A 93 11.61 -22.40 -16.91
N LEU A 94 10.98 -21.23 -17.08
CA LEU A 94 9.60 -21.12 -17.55
C LEU A 94 9.43 -21.73 -18.94
N GLN A 95 10.32 -21.43 -19.88
CA GLN A 95 10.26 -21.99 -21.24
C GLN A 95 10.35 -23.52 -21.23
N ARG A 96 11.25 -24.08 -20.40
CA ARG A 96 11.36 -25.54 -20.25
C ARG A 96 10.12 -26.16 -19.63
N TYR A 97 9.55 -25.51 -18.63
CA TYR A 97 8.30 -25.94 -18.02
C TYR A 97 7.14 -25.90 -19.02
N GLN A 98 7.05 -24.88 -19.88
CA GLN A 98 6.02 -24.81 -20.92
C GLN A 98 6.12 -25.95 -21.95
N GLN A 99 7.33 -26.43 -22.25
CA GLN A 99 7.53 -27.53 -23.20
C GLN A 99 7.27 -28.91 -22.60
N LYS A 100 7.65 -29.13 -21.34
CA LYS A 100 7.64 -30.45 -20.69
C LYS A 100 6.57 -30.62 -19.62
N GLY A 101 5.89 -29.54 -19.23
CA GLY A 101 4.86 -29.53 -18.20
C GLY A 101 5.34 -30.10 -16.87
N ASN A 102 4.44 -30.81 -16.19
CA ASN A 102 4.69 -31.38 -14.86
C ASN A 102 5.79 -32.45 -14.84
N GLU A 103 6.10 -33.11 -15.95
CA GLU A 103 7.18 -34.10 -16.01
C GLU A 103 8.53 -33.47 -15.70
N PHE A 104 8.73 -32.19 -16.07
CA PHE A 104 9.93 -31.46 -15.69
C PHE A 104 9.92 -31.08 -14.21
N TRP A 105 8.77 -30.73 -13.64
CA TRP A 105 8.68 -30.32 -12.24
C TRP A 105 9.04 -31.44 -11.27
N VAL A 106 8.60 -32.67 -11.53
CA VAL A 106 8.87 -33.82 -10.66
C VAL A 106 10.34 -34.25 -10.66
N THR A 107 11.17 -33.77 -11.59
CA THR A 107 12.62 -34.03 -11.59
C THR A 107 13.40 -33.17 -10.60
N PHE A 108 12.80 -32.10 -10.06
CA PHE A 108 13.50 -31.25 -9.11
C PHE A 108 13.57 -31.89 -7.73
N VAL A 109 14.80 -31.94 -7.20
CA VAL A 109 15.07 -32.19 -5.78
C VAL A 109 15.74 -30.94 -5.24
N THR A 110 15.09 -30.26 -4.29
CA THR A 110 15.62 -29.06 -3.64
C THR A 110 16.05 -29.38 -2.21
N GLY A 111 17.07 -28.69 -1.72
CA GLY A 111 17.51 -28.74 -0.33
C GLY A 111 18.08 -27.38 0.06
N ASP A 112 17.79 -26.96 1.29
CA ASP A 112 18.33 -25.75 1.90
C ASP A 112 18.68 -26.03 3.36
N GLU A 113 19.64 -25.29 3.90
CA GLU A 113 20.10 -25.44 5.27
C GLU A 113 19.50 -24.33 6.13
N THR A 114 18.73 -24.70 7.15
CA THR A 114 18.20 -23.73 8.12
C THR A 114 18.96 -23.86 9.45
N PHE A 115 19.53 -22.76 9.92
CA PHE A 115 20.14 -22.72 11.24
C PHE A 115 19.06 -22.79 12.32
N ASN A 116 19.17 -23.78 13.21
CA ASN A 116 18.33 -23.89 14.40
C ASN A 116 19.02 -23.22 15.58
N LEU A 117 18.41 -22.16 16.12
CA LEU A 117 18.91 -21.50 17.32
C LEU A 117 18.51 -22.32 18.57
N HIS A 118 19.50 -22.88 19.27
CA HIS A 118 19.28 -23.49 20.58
C HIS A 118 19.22 -22.39 21.65
N PHE A 119 18.02 -22.10 22.14
CA PHE A 119 17.82 -21.17 23.25
C PHE A 119 18.11 -21.87 24.58
N SER A 120 19.20 -21.48 25.26
CA SER A 120 19.42 -21.83 26.66
C SER A 120 18.94 -20.67 27.53
N PRO A 121 17.84 -20.81 28.30
CA PRO A 121 17.47 -19.79 29.26
C PRO A 121 18.53 -19.72 30.36
N GLU A 122 19.15 -18.55 30.53
CA GLU A 122 19.95 -18.26 31.70
C GLU A 122 19.07 -18.44 32.95
N LYS A 123 19.53 -19.23 33.91
CA LYS A 123 18.86 -19.38 35.20
C LYS A 123 18.94 -18.03 35.93
N LYS A 124 17.80 -17.39 36.14
CA LYS A 124 17.65 -16.27 37.08
C LYS A 124 17.89 -16.72 38.51
#